data_AF-A0A9X0A1B5-F1
#
_entry.id   AF-A0A9X0A1B5-F1
#
_cell.length_a   1.000
_cell.length_b   1.000
_cell.length_c   1.000
_cell.angle_alpha   90.00
_cell.angle_beta   90.00
_cell.angle_gamma   90.00
#
_symmetry.space_group_name_H-M   'P 1'
#
loop_
_entity.id
_entity.type
_entity.pdbx_description
1 polymer ?
#
loop_
_entity_poly.entity_id
_entity_poly.type
_entity_poly.pdbx_seq_one_letter_code
_entity_poly.pdbx_strand_id
1 'polypeptide(L)'
;MQTAIAFLFIGLFLRSIQFTIQTRDSSGFRYFDYDVDAFHRLTSQIISSVVVNVMEDCAMACLVHWECFSFNLGNPMTAGKHECELIRTDKYNSNSTYSHSKDFHHFFIRNPCGSGKTLCQNGGTCYPVYEDTNYQCMCPEGYNGRHCENQGITDPESCLGWLQKGYKESGLYRIAGLGKNGQSYTAYCDMTTDDGGWLVFLRRKDGTVDFDQPMEGYRHHFGYLRGEFWYGLVNLKTLGSSKANELRVDLEDWEGNTAYAKYAQFKIQGPDNNYSLILSGYSGTAGDSLSASNRMAFTTKDSDNDGNPDANCATQTKAGWWFKNCFAALLTGRYSNTSQGGKIVWKDWKGFGYSLKSCEMKMRPLEK
;
A
#
# COMPACT_ATOMS: atom_id res chain seq x y z
N MET A 1 -5.36 -49.36 -2.19
CA MET A 1 -4.66 -48.69 -3.30
C MET A 1 -5.69 -47.97 -4.18
N GLN A 2 -6.36 -46.94 -3.64
CA GLN A 2 -7.43 -46.22 -4.35
C GLN A 2 -7.58 -44.75 -3.90
N THR A 3 -6.92 -44.36 -2.80
CA THR A 3 -6.89 -43.00 -2.28
C THR A 3 -5.88 -42.07 -2.97
N ALA A 4 -4.88 -42.60 -3.68
CA ALA A 4 -3.89 -41.77 -4.39
C ALA A 4 -4.38 -41.25 -5.75
N ILE A 5 -5.39 -41.91 -6.36
CA ILE A 5 -5.83 -41.59 -7.73
C ILE A 5 -6.82 -40.41 -7.73
N ALA A 6 -7.67 -40.27 -6.70
CA ALA A 6 -8.62 -39.15 -6.60
C ALA A 6 -7.95 -37.77 -6.43
N PHE A 7 -6.84 -37.68 -5.68
CA PHE A 7 -6.06 -36.45 -5.54
C PHE A 7 -5.35 -36.03 -6.83
N LEU A 8 -4.93 -37.00 -7.66
CA LEU A 8 -4.30 -36.74 -8.95
C LEU A 8 -5.29 -36.22 -10.00
N PHE A 9 -6.54 -36.72 -10.00
CA PHE A 9 -7.58 -36.25 -10.91
C PHE A 9 -8.13 -34.84 -10.54
N ILE A 10 -8.25 -34.52 -9.25
CA ILE A 10 -8.63 -33.17 -8.79
C ILE A 10 -7.51 -32.15 -9.08
N GLY A 11 -6.24 -32.54 -8.89
CA GLY A 11 -5.07 -31.70 -9.17
C GLY A 11 -4.86 -31.37 -10.65
N LEU A 12 -5.30 -32.24 -11.57
CA LEU A 12 -5.22 -32.00 -13.02
C LEU A 12 -6.33 -31.05 -13.54
N PHE A 13 -7.52 -31.08 -12.94
CA PHE A 13 -8.61 -30.19 -13.32
C PHE A 13 -8.44 -28.76 -12.77
N LEU A 14 -7.89 -28.60 -11.57
CA LEU A 14 -7.75 -27.27 -10.96
C LEU A 14 -6.72 -26.37 -11.65
N ARG A 15 -5.66 -26.91 -12.26
CA ARG A 15 -4.60 -26.08 -12.90
C ARG A 15 -5.09 -25.21 -14.07
N SER A 16 -6.32 -25.40 -14.54
CA SER A 16 -6.87 -24.70 -15.71
C SER A 16 -8.25 -24.09 -15.45
N ILE A 17 -8.71 -23.99 -14.20
CA ILE A 17 -10.00 -23.37 -13.89
C ILE A 17 -9.87 -21.86 -14.04
N GLN A 18 -10.44 -21.37 -15.13
CA GLN A 18 -10.59 -19.97 -15.47
C GLN A 18 -12.07 -19.65 -15.37
N PHE A 19 -12.43 -18.65 -14.58
CA PHE A 19 -13.81 -18.22 -14.50
C PHE A 19 -13.89 -16.70 -14.29
N THR A 20 -14.92 -16.12 -14.87
CA THR A 20 -15.22 -14.70 -14.81
C THR A 20 -16.45 -14.51 -13.93
N ILE A 21 -16.35 -13.64 -12.93
CA ILE A 21 -17.50 -13.24 -12.11
C ILE A 21 -17.75 -11.76 -12.30
N GLN A 22 -19.02 -11.37 -12.37
CA GLN A 22 -19.46 -9.98 -12.46
C GLN A 22 -20.47 -9.63 -11.36
N THR A 23 -20.34 -8.45 -10.77
CA THR A 23 -21.37 -7.86 -9.89
C THR A 23 -21.59 -6.41 -10.25
N ARG A 24 -22.74 -5.86 -9.84
CA ARG A 24 -23.10 -4.45 -10.05
C ARG A 24 -23.31 -3.80 -8.69
N ASP A 25 -22.59 -2.70 -8.44
CA ASP A 25 -22.81 -1.85 -7.27
C ASP A 25 -22.97 -0.37 -7.70
N SER A 26 -23.06 0.53 -6.71
CA SER A 26 -23.22 1.97 -6.92
C SER A 26 -22.04 2.63 -7.63
N SER A 27 -20.89 1.96 -7.73
CA SER A 27 -19.69 2.42 -8.45
C SER A 27 -19.54 1.84 -9.85
N GLY A 28 -20.43 0.91 -10.26
CA GLY A 28 -20.46 0.33 -11.61
C GLY A 28 -20.46 -1.20 -11.61
N PHE A 29 -19.99 -1.80 -12.71
CA PHE A 29 -19.76 -3.24 -12.79
C PHE A 29 -18.35 -3.55 -12.30
N ARG A 30 -18.21 -4.48 -11.35
CA ARG A 30 -16.92 -5.09 -11.00
C ARG A 30 -16.89 -6.48 -11.59
N TYR A 31 -15.89 -6.77 -12.42
CA TYR A 31 -15.64 -8.11 -12.93
C TYR A 31 -14.18 -8.49 -12.67
N PHE A 32 -13.97 -9.74 -12.30
CA PHE A 32 -12.64 -10.31 -12.16
C PHE A 32 -12.57 -11.66 -12.86
N ASP A 33 -11.52 -11.83 -13.65
CA ASP A 33 -11.05 -13.13 -14.06
C ASP A 33 -10.15 -13.65 -12.95
N TYR A 34 -10.43 -14.84 -12.41
CA TYR A 34 -9.56 -15.49 -11.44
C TYR A 34 -8.75 -16.60 -12.08
N ASP A 35 -7.48 -16.70 -11.68
CA ASP A 35 -6.64 -17.88 -11.87
C ASP A 35 -6.39 -18.55 -10.51
N VAL A 36 -5.94 -19.81 -10.53
CA VAL A 36 -5.74 -20.62 -9.33
C VAL A 36 -4.37 -21.25 -9.29
N ASP A 37 -3.71 -21.10 -8.13
CA ASP A 37 -2.55 -21.90 -7.77
C ASP A 37 -3.02 -23.03 -6.86
N ALA A 38 -3.11 -24.24 -7.44
CA ALA A 38 -3.51 -25.41 -6.68
C ALA A 38 -2.47 -25.75 -5.59
N PHE A 39 -2.94 -26.20 -4.43
CA PHE A 39 -2.11 -26.61 -3.30
C PHE A 39 -1.23 -25.49 -2.76
N HIS A 40 -1.78 -24.29 -2.67
CA HIS A 40 -1.12 -23.11 -2.10
C HIS A 40 -2.10 -22.34 -1.22
N ARG A 41 -1.56 -21.64 -0.23
CA ARG A 41 -2.32 -20.81 0.70
C ARG A 41 -1.55 -19.53 0.99
N LEU A 42 -2.27 -18.43 1.07
CA LEU A 42 -1.77 -17.15 1.54
C LEU A 42 -2.33 -16.87 2.94
N THR A 43 -1.47 -16.76 3.95
CA THR A 43 -1.91 -16.64 5.36
C THR A 43 -1.88 -15.21 5.90
N SER A 44 -1.48 -14.24 5.08
CA SER A 44 -1.41 -12.83 5.46
C SER A 44 -2.68 -12.08 5.09
N GLN A 45 -3.10 -11.15 5.95
CA GLN A 45 -4.23 -10.23 5.73
C GLN A 45 -5.56 -10.91 5.38
N ILE A 46 -5.87 -12.02 6.06
CA ILE A 46 -7.18 -12.66 6.00
C ILE A 46 -8.21 -11.71 6.62
N ILE A 47 -9.18 -11.30 5.82
CA ILE A 47 -10.32 -10.44 6.19
C ILE A 47 -11.29 -11.23 7.06
N SER A 48 -11.69 -12.39 6.55
CA SER A 48 -12.68 -13.26 7.14
C SER A 48 -12.51 -14.69 6.64
N SER A 49 -12.93 -15.65 7.46
CA SER A 49 -13.11 -17.05 7.06
C SER A 49 -14.59 -17.38 7.12
N VAL A 50 -15.13 -17.91 6.02
CA VAL A 50 -16.55 -18.28 5.86
C VAL A 50 -16.67 -19.67 5.27
N VAL A 51 -17.78 -20.35 5.51
CA VAL A 51 -18.05 -21.68 4.94
C VAL A 51 -18.96 -21.53 3.74
N VAL A 52 -18.55 -22.06 2.59
CA VAL A 52 -19.28 -21.98 1.32
C VAL A 52 -19.61 -23.36 0.76
N ASN A 53 -20.59 -23.44 -0.15
CA ASN A 53 -20.96 -24.72 -0.77
C ASN A 53 -20.14 -24.99 -2.03
N VAL A 54 -19.82 -23.94 -2.80
CA VAL A 54 -19.05 -24.03 -4.04
C VAL A 54 -18.02 -22.90 -4.13
N MET A 55 -17.08 -23.01 -5.06
CA MET A 55 -16.02 -22.03 -5.28
C MET A 55 -16.57 -20.65 -5.65
N GLU A 56 -17.63 -20.61 -6.46
CA GLU A 56 -18.26 -19.40 -6.97
C GLU A 56 -18.83 -18.54 -5.82
N ASP A 57 -19.33 -19.16 -4.75
CA ASP A 57 -19.80 -18.45 -3.57
C ASP A 57 -18.66 -17.69 -2.88
N CYS A 58 -17.47 -18.30 -2.80
CA CYS A 58 -16.28 -17.68 -2.21
C CYS A 58 -15.79 -16.50 -3.06
N ALA A 59 -15.72 -16.71 -4.38
CA ALA A 59 -15.32 -15.67 -5.31
C ALA A 59 -16.32 -14.51 -5.34
N MET A 60 -17.63 -14.78 -5.28
CA MET A 60 -18.66 -13.76 -5.11
C MET A 60 -18.51 -13.00 -3.80
N ALA A 61 -18.27 -13.71 -2.68
CA ALA A 61 -18.03 -13.10 -1.39
C ALA A 61 -16.79 -12.18 -1.42
N CYS A 62 -15.73 -12.57 -2.13
CA CYS A 62 -14.58 -11.71 -2.36
C CYS A 62 -14.97 -10.47 -3.18
N LEU A 63 -15.66 -10.65 -4.31
CA LEU A 63 -15.96 -9.55 -5.23
C LEU A 63 -16.86 -8.48 -4.60
N VAL A 64 -17.84 -8.87 -3.77
CA VAL A 64 -18.70 -7.92 -3.04
C VAL A 64 -17.98 -7.27 -1.86
N HIS A 65 -16.95 -7.91 -1.32
CA HIS A 65 -16.18 -7.36 -0.22
C HIS A 65 -15.16 -6.34 -0.76
N TRP A 66 -15.36 -5.07 -0.44
CA TRP A 66 -14.56 -3.98 -1.02
C TRP A 66 -13.04 -4.08 -0.77
N GLU A 67 -12.62 -4.76 0.30
CA GLU A 67 -11.20 -5.01 0.61
C GLU A 67 -10.63 -6.28 0.00
N CYS A 68 -11.44 -7.18 -0.57
CA CYS A 68 -10.95 -8.50 -0.98
C CYS A 68 -10.32 -8.46 -2.37
N PHE A 69 -9.17 -9.13 -2.46
CA PHE A 69 -8.30 -9.10 -3.63
C PHE A 69 -7.95 -10.50 -4.13
N SER A 70 -7.80 -11.43 -3.20
CA SER A 70 -7.60 -12.86 -3.47
C SER A 70 -8.33 -13.67 -2.40
N PHE A 71 -8.42 -14.98 -2.58
CA PHE A 71 -9.02 -15.84 -1.56
C PHE A 71 -8.35 -17.22 -1.54
N ASN A 72 -8.38 -17.87 -0.39
CA ASN A 72 -8.06 -19.30 -0.30
C ASN A 72 -9.37 -20.08 -0.26
N LEU A 73 -9.40 -21.22 -0.95
CA LEU A 73 -10.48 -22.20 -0.86
C LEU A 73 -9.92 -23.52 -0.32
N GLY A 74 -10.44 -23.95 0.81
CA GLY A 74 -10.08 -25.20 1.46
C GLY A 74 -10.62 -26.41 0.69
N ASN A 75 -9.94 -27.53 0.84
CA ASN A 75 -10.44 -28.84 0.41
C ASN A 75 -11.82 -29.11 1.03
N PRO A 76 -12.70 -29.86 0.33
CA PRO A 76 -14.04 -30.15 0.83
C PRO A 76 -13.98 -30.91 2.16
N MET A 77 -14.71 -30.40 3.14
CA MET A 77 -14.92 -31.03 4.44
C MET A 77 -15.82 -32.27 4.31
N THR A 78 -16.03 -33.02 5.41
CA THR A 78 -16.90 -34.22 5.46
C THR A 78 -18.34 -34.00 4.99
N ALA A 79 -18.82 -32.76 4.95
CA ALA A 79 -20.15 -32.38 4.46
C ALA A 79 -20.15 -31.83 3.02
N GLY A 80 -19.02 -31.90 2.30
CA GLY A 80 -18.87 -31.34 0.94
C GLY A 80 -18.79 -29.82 0.88
N LYS A 81 -18.73 -29.13 2.03
CA LYS A 81 -18.54 -27.68 2.13
C LYS A 81 -17.07 -27.30 2.14
N HIS A 82 -16.76 -26.06 1.78
CA HIS A 82 -15.41 -25.54 1.72
C HIS A 82 -15.21 -24.40 2.73
N GLU A 83 -14.03 -24.35 3.34
CA GLU A 83 -13.57 -23.15 4.04
C GLU A 83 -13.09 -22.12 3.00
N CYS A 84 -13.54 -20.88 3.12
CA CYS A 84 -13.23 -19.78 2.21
C CYS A 84 -12.62 -18.63 3.02
N GLU A 85 -11.38 -18.28 2.71
CA GLU A 85 -10.66 -17.17 3.36
C GLU A 85 -10.59 -16.00 2.39
N LEU A 86 -11.25 -14.88 2.70
CA LEU A 86 -11.18 -13.65 1.91
C LEU A 86 -9.92 -12.86 2.32
N ILE A 87 -9.14 -12.35 1.36
CA ILE A 87 -7.80 -11.83 1.62
C ILE A 87 -7.60 -10.46 0.96
N ARG A 88 -6.99 -9.52 1.69
CA ARG A 88 -6.77 -8.12 1.21
C ARG A 88 -5.60 -7.94 0.25
N THR A 89 -4.78 -8.97 0.09
CA THR A 89 -3.53 -8.97 -0.68
C THR A 89 -3.51 -10.17 -1.60
N ASP A 90 -2.40 -10.43 -2.28
CA ASP A 90 -2.19 -11.59 -3.15
C ASP A 90 -0.77 -12.16 -2.96
N LYS A 91 -0.46 -13.21 -3.72
CA LYS A 91 0.86 -13.83 -3.75
C LYS A 91 1.98 -12.91 -4.25
N TYR A 92 1.70 -11.92 -5.10
CA TYR A 92 2.71 -11.02 -5.66
C TYR A 92 3.15 -9.97 -4.62
N ASN A 93 2.23 -9.59 -3.75
CA ASN A 93 2.42 -8.53 -2.76
C ASN A 93 2.76 -9.07 -1.37
N SER A 94 2.46 -10.35 -1.08
CA SER A 94 2.72 -10.99 0.21
C SER A 94 3.34 -12.38 0.05
N ASN A 95 4.33 -12.47 -0.84
CA ASN A 95 5.01 -13.73 -1.19
C ASN A 95 5.67 -14.44 0.01
N SER A 96 6.14 -13.71 1.02
CA SER A 96 6.77 -14.31 2.21
C SER A 96 5.83 -15.18 3.05
N THR A 97 4.53 -14.94 2.94
CA THR A 97 3.47 -15.71 3.61
C THR A 97 2.68 -16.59 2.65
N TYR A 98 3.12 -16.65 1.39
CA TYR A 98 2.56 -17.49 0.36
C TYR A 98 3.35 -18.79 0.30
N SER A 99 2.69 -19.92 0.51
CA SER A 99 3.39 -21.20 0.56
C SER A 99 2.51 -22.36 0.11
N HIS A 100 3.17 -23.49 -0.18
CA HIS A 100 2.49 -24.72 -0.54
C HIS A 100 1.62 -25.22 0.64
N SER A 101 0.39 -25.61 0.32
CA SER A 101 -0.60 -26.11 1.26
C SER A 101 -1.30 -27.32 0.67
N LYS A 102 -1.38 -28.43 1.41
CA LYS A 102 -2.16 -29.59 0.94
C LYS A 102 -3.66 -29.38 1.09
N ASP A 103 -4.05 -28.43 1.93
CA ASP A 103 -5.43 -28.27 2.41
C ASP A 103 -6.17 -27.14 1.70
N PHE A 104 -5.47 -26.28 0.97
CA PHE A 104 -6.04 -25.09 0.34
C PHE A 104 -5.53 -24.89 -1.09
N HIS A 105 -6.34 -24.20 -1.88
CA HIS A 105 -6.00 -23.65 -3.19
C HIS A 105 -6.10 -22.12 -3.11
N HIS A 106 -5.18 -21.41 -3.74
CA HIS A 106 -5.16 -19.95 -3.72
C HIS A 106 -5.66 -19.39 -5.05
N PHE A 107 -6.68 -18.54 -5.00
CA PHE A 107 -7.29 -17.90 -6.15
C PHE A 107 -6.95 -16.41 -6.14
N PHE A 108 -6.50 -15.88 -7.28
CA PHE A 108 -6.04 -14.51 -7.42
C PHE A 108 -6.52 -13.92 -8.75
N ILE A 109 -6.63 -12.60 -8.81
CA ILE A 109 -7.06 -11.91 -10.03
C ILE A 109 -6.02 -12.15 -11.13
N ARG A 110 -6.47 -12.62 -12.28
CA ARG A 110 -5.66 -12.87 -13.46
C ARG A 110 -4.89 -11.62 -13.83
N ASN A 111 -3.62 -11.81 -14.13
CA ASN A 111 -2.73 -10.72 -14.51
C ASN A 111 -1.52 -11.23 -15.31
N PRO A 112 -0.78 -10.35 -15.99
CA PRO A 112 0.37 -10.75 -16.81
C PRO A 112 1.44 -11.55 -16.05
N CYS A 113 1.67 -11.25 -14.77
CA CYS A 113 2.68 -11.94 -13.96
C CYS A 113 2.36 -13.41 -13.68
N GLY A 114 1.10 -13.84 -13.86
CA GLY A 114 0.67 -15.24 -13.77
C GLY A 114 0.85 -16.05 -15.06
N SER A 115 1.22 -15.42 -16.17
CA SER A 115 1.20 -16.05 -17.51
C SER A 115 2.26 -17.13 -17.77
N GLY A 116 3.17 -17.38 -16.81
CA GLY A 116 4.30 -18.31 -16.97
C GLY A 116 5.39 -17.82 -17.93
N LYS A 117 5.23 -16.65 -18.54
CA LYS A 117 6.26 -15.98 -19.35
C LYS A 117 7.20 -15.18 -18.45
N THR A 118 8.48 -15.19 -18.77
CA THR A 118 9.46 -14.31 -18.12
C THR A 118 9.24 -12.87 -18.59
N LEU A 119 8.43 -12.11 -17.86
CA LEU A 119 8.17 -10.69 -18.12
C LEU A 119 9.27 -9.78 -17.56
N CYS A 120 9.85 -10.18 -16.44
CA CYS A 120 10.95 -9.50 -15.77
C CYS A 120 12.20 -10.36 -15.91
N GLN A 121 13.17 -9.85 -16.68
CA GLN A 121 14.43 -10.50 -16.97
C GLN A 121 15.37 -10.44 -15.76
N ASN A 122 16.47 -11.19 -15.84
CA ASN A 122 17.58 -11.12 -14.88
C ASN A 122 17.18 -11.33 -13.42
N GLY A 123 16.15 -12.14 -13.15
CA GLY A 123 15.66 -12.41 -11.80
C GLY A 123 14.76 -11.32 -11.22
N GLY A 124 14.26 -10.38 -12.04
CA GLY A 124 13.32 -9.36 -11.60
C GLY A 124 11.99 -9.93 -11.13
N THR A 125 11.40 -9.27 -10.14
CA THR A 125 10.11 -9.65 -9.57
C THR A 125 9.00 -8.93 -10.30
N CYS A 126 8.03 -9.69 -10.83
CA CYS A 126 6.87 -9.13 -11.52
C CYS A 126 5.78 -8.77 -10.52
N TYR A 127 5.20 -7.59 -10.69
CA TYR A 127 4.03 -7.17 -9.93
C TYR A 127 2.91 -6.70 -10.84
N PRO A 128 1.67 -7.17 -10.61
CA PRO A 128 0.52 -6.76 -11.39
C PRO A 128 0.03 -5.34 -11.05
N VAL A 129 -0.49 -4.66 -12.07
CA VAL A 129 -1.23 -3.39 -11.98
C VAL A 129 -2.63 -3.65 -12.51
N TYR A 130 -3.59 -3.76 -11.58
CA TYR A 130 -4.91 -4.33 -11.85
C TYR A 130 -5.87 -3.42 -12.60
N GLU A 131 -5.68 -2.10 -12.55
CA GLU A 131 -6.55 -1.13 -13.20
C GLU A 131 -6.50 -1.24 -14.74
N ASP A 132 -5.35 -1.63 -15.32
CA ASP A 132 -5.12 -1.63 -16.77
C ASP A 132 -4.61 -2.97 -17.33
N THR A 133 -4.75 -4.09 -16.60
CA THR A 133 -4.11 -5.38 -16.96
C THR A 133 -2.60 -5.26 -17.24
N ASN A 134 -1.95 -4.31 -16.58
CA ASN A 134 -0.55 -3.96 -16.80
C ASN A 134 0.33 -4.63 -15.71
N TYR A 135 1.63 -4.49 -15.81
CA TYR A 135 2.58 -4.98 -14.82
C TYR A 135 3.80 -4.07 -14.71
N GLN A 136 4.51 -4.22 -13.61
CA GLN A 136 5.79 -3.53 -13.39
C GLN A 136 6.80 -4.49 -12.79
N CYS A 137 8.03 -4.43 -13.30
CA CYS A 137 9.14 -5.20 -12.80
C CYS A 137 9.88 -4.45 -11.69
N MET A 138 10.19 -5.14 -10.60
CA MET A 138 11.18 -4.71 -9.63
C MET A 138 12.49 -5.40 -9.94
N CYS A 139 13.49 -4.61 -10.33
CA CYS A 139 14.76 -5.15 -10.80
C CYS A 139 15.71 -5.50 -9.64
N PRO A 140 16.48 -6.58 -9.76
CA PRO A 140 17.54 -6.87 -8.81
C PRO A 140 18.67 -5.84 -8.93
N GLU A 141 19.59 -5.88 -7.98
CA GLU A 141 20.70 -4.93 -7.94
C GLU A 141 21.56 -5.00 -9.21
N GLY A 142 21.92 -3.84 -9.75
CA GLY A 142 22.68 -3.74 -10.99
C GLY A 142 21.85 -3.88 -12.26
N TYR A 143 20.54 -4.13 -12.16
CA TYR A 143 19.62 -4.22 -13.29
C TYR A 143 18.56 -3.11 -13.28
N ASN A 144 18.11 -2.72 -14.47
CA ASN A 144 17.06 -1.71 -14.65
C ASN A 144 16.35 -1.90 -16.01
N GLY A 145 15.42 -1.00 -16.32
CA GLY A 145 14.62 -1.04 -17.54
C GLY A 145 13.20 -1.51 -17.23
N ARG A 146 12.33 -1.48 -18.23
CA ARG A 146 10.92 -1.83 -18.03
C ARG A 146 10.75 -3.31 -17.66
N HIS A 147 11.65 -4.13 -18.16
CA HIS A 147 11.70 -5.59 -18.00
C HIS A 147 12.99 -6.04 -17.30
N CYS A 148 13.73 -5.14 -16.64
CA CYS A 148 15.04 -5.45 -16.04
C CYS A 148 16.09 -5.94 -17.05
N GLU A 149 15.98 -5.49 -18.31
CA GLU A 149 16.78 -5.90 -19.45
C GLU A 149 18.19 -5.28 -19.48
N ASN A 150 18.40 -4.16 -18.80
CA ASN A 150 19.67 -3.43 -18.84
C ASN A 150 20.54 -3.75 -17.61
N GLN A 151 21.85 -3.92 -17.84
CA GLN A 151 22.88 -4.10 -16.81
C GLN A 151 23.65 -2.79 -16.53
N GLY A 152 24.15 -2.62 -15.30
CA GLY A 152 25.20 -1.65 -14.98
C GLY A 152 24.73 -0.30 -14.43
N ILE A 153 23.54 -0.22 -13.83
CA ILE A 153 23.11 0.99 -13.11
C ILE A 153 23.24 0.81 -11.61
N THR A 154 23.95 1.74 -10.97
CA THR A 154 23.85 2.00 -9.53
C THR A 154 22.54 2.70 -9.20
N ASP A 155 21.82 2.16 -8.23
CA ASP A 155 20.59 2.73 -7.70
C ASP A 155 20.87 4.19 -7.26
N PRO A 156 20.14 5.20 -7.77
CA PRO A 156 20.17 6.56 -7.26
C PRO A 156 19.68 6.65 -5.81
N GLU A 157 20.08 7.69 -5.10
CA GLU A 157 19.68 7.96 -3.71
C GLU A 157 18.26 8.51 -3.55
N SER A 158 17.52 8.73 -4.65
CA SER A 158 16.14 9.25 -4.62
C SER A 158 15.36 8.97 -5.91
N CYS A 159 14.04 9.09 -5.83
CA CYS A 159 13.16 9.08 -7.01
C CYS A 159 13.53 10.16 -8.03
N LEU A 160 13.91 11.36 -7.56
CA LEU A 160 14.43 12.42 -8.42
C LEU A 160 15.70 11.99 -9.18
N GLY A 161 16.60 11.25 -8.53
CA GLY A 161 17.79 10.72 -9.20
C GLY A 161 17.46 9.72 -10.31
N TRP A 162 16.41 8.91 -10.14
CA TRP A 162 15.89 8.08 -11.23
C TRP A 162 15.28 8.90 -12.37
N LEU A 163 14.48 9.92 -12.02
CA LEU A 163 13.88 10.80 -13.01
C LEU A 163 14.95 11.50 -13.87
N GLN A 164 16.03 11.99 -13.26
CA GLN A 164 17.18 12.62 -13.95
C GLN A 164 17.93 11.64 -14.86
N LYS A 165 17.90 10.33 -14.59
CA LYS A 165 18.40 9.27 -15.48
C LYS A 165 17.44 8.94 -16.64
N GLY A 166 16.29 9.60 -16.73
CA GLY A 166 15.32 9.44 -17.81
C GLY A 166 14.15 8.50 -17.51
N TYR A 167 14.01 8.01 -16.27
CA TYR A 167 12.92 7.11 -15.88
C TYR A 167 11.69 7.92 -15.48
N LYS A 168 10.66 7.92 -16.33
CA LYS A 168 9.50 8.82 -16.23
C LYS A 168 8.19 8.13 -15.84
N GLU A 169 8.18 6.81 -15.70
CA GLU A 169 6.99 6.05 -15.33
C GLU A 169 6.89 5.90 -13.81
N SER A 170 5.72 6.20 -13.23
CA SER A 170 5.49 6.03 -11.80
C SER A 170 5.47 4.54 -11.41
N GLY A 171 5.89 4.24 -10.17
CA GLY A 171 5.79 2.90 -9.59
C GLY A 171 6.98 2.56 -8.70
N LEU A 172 7.35 1.28 -8.60
CA LEU A 172 8.38 0.85 -7.65
C LEU A 172 9.80 0.98 -8.19
N TYR A 173 10.66 1.64 -7.40
CA TYR A 173 12.08 1.84 -7.68
C TYR A 173 12.92 1.45 -6.48
N ARG A 174 14.15 1.00 -6.73
CA ARG A 174 15.17 0.81 -5.70
C ARG A 174 15.92 2.11 -5.46
N ILE A 175 16.04 2.51 -4.21
CA ILE A 175 16.70 3.73 -3.76
C ILE A 175 17.94 3.31 -2.98
N ALA A 176 19.13 3.74 -3.39
CA ALA A 176 20.35 3.44 -2.67
C ALA A 176 20.27 4.01 -1.24
N GLY A 177 20.63 3.18 -0.26
CA GLY A 177 20.63 3.61 1.13
C GLY A 177 21.80 4.53 1.44
N LEU A 178 21.52 5.55 2.25
CA LEU A 178 22.47 6.58 2.67
C LEU A 178 23.34 6.15 3.88
N GLY A 179 23.46 4.84 4.14
CA GLY A 179 24.08 4.27 5.35
C GLY A 179 25.28 3.36 5.08
N LYS A 180 26.09 3.10 6.12
CA LYS A 180 27.35 2.31 6.06
C LYS A 180 27.21 0.87 5.52
N ASN A 181 26.00 0.35 5.41
CA ASN A 181 25.74 -1.03 4.96
C ASN A 181 25.28 -1.13 3.50
N GLY A 182 25.15 -0.01 2.77
CA GLY A 182 24.78 -0.02 1.34
C GLY A 182 23.38 -0.59 1.04
N GLN A 183 22.52 -0.75 2.05
CA GLN A 183 21.21 -1.38 1.89
C GLN A 183 20.27 -0.51 1.04
N SER A 184 19.80 -1.04 -0.08
CA SER A 184 18.81 -0.37 -0.93
C SER A 184 17.39 -0.49 -0.35
N TYR A 185 16.56 0.52 -0.57
CA TYR A 185 15.15 0.57 -0.18
C TYR A 185 14.25 0.51 -1.40
N THR A 186 13.18 -0.27 -1.36
CA THR A 186 12.13 -0.17 -2.38
C THR A 186 11.17 0.94 -2.01
N ALA A 187 10.95 1.89 -2.92
CA ALA A 187 10.02 3.00 -2.76
C ALA A 187 9.05 3.10 -3.93
N TYR A 188 7.85 3.63 -3.69
CA TYR A 188 6.98 4.07 -4.78
C TYR A 188 7.36 5.49 -5.19
N CYS A 189 7.79 5.65 -6.43
CA CYS A 189 8.10 6.94 -7.03
C CYS A 189 6.94 7.42 -7.89
N ASP A 190 6.46 8.63 -7.62
CA ASP A 190 5.61 9.38 -8.52
C ASP A 190 6.51 10.24 -9.42
N MET A 191 6.58 9.83 -10.69
CA MET A 191 7.43 10.42 -11.73
C MET A 191 6.67 11.43 -12.60
N THR A 192 5.40 11.70 -12.29
CA THR A 192 4.49 12.40 -13.19
C THR A 192 3.91 13.68 -12.59
N THR A 193 3.62 13.69 -11.29
CA THR A 193 2.99 14.85 -10.64
C THR A 193 4.01 15.94 -10.38
N ASP A 194 3.71 17.18 -10.74
CA ASP A 194 4.51 18.37 -10.35
C ASP A 194 6.01 18.17 -10.66
N ASP A 195 6.31 17.89 -11.93
CA ASP A 195 7.63 17.54 -12.48
C ASP A 195 8.23 16.21 -11.98
N GLY A 196 7.52 15.42 -11.19
CA GLY A 196 7.90 14.06 -10.82
C GLY A 196 9.08 13.96 -9.83
N GLY A 197 9.63 12.76 -9.67
CA GLY A 197 10.76 12.52 -8.77
C GLY A 197 10.39 12.47 -7.30
N TRP A 198 9.11 12.25 -7.00
CA TRP A 198 8.57 12.21 -5.64
C TRP A 198 8.62 10.81 -5.06
N LEU A 199 9.11 10.67 -3.83
CA LEU A 199 8.97 9.45 -3.03
C LEU A 199 7.67 9.53 -2.25
N VAL A 200 6.70 8.66 -2.57
CA VAL A 200 5.43 8.55 -1.83
C VAL A 200 5.67 7.77 -0.55
N PHE A 201 5.26 8.33 0.59
CA PHE A 201 5.49 7.72 1.90
C PHE A 201 4.24 7.47 2.74
N LEU A 202 3.11 8.04 2.35
CA LEU A 202 1.79 7.71 2.85
C LEU A 202 0.84 7.68 1.66
N ARG A 203 0.03 6.62 1.53
CA ARG A 203 -1.09 6.57 0.59
C ARG A 203 -2.32 5.99 1.26
N ARG A 204 -3.45 6.68 1.11
CA ARG A 204 -4.81 6.22 1.45
C ARG A 204 -5.68 6.33 0.22
N LYS A 205 -6.48 5.31 -0.08
CA LYS A 205 -7.36 5.27 -1.26
C LYS A 205 -8.55 4.33 -1.13
N ASP A 206 -8.46 3.32 -0.28
CA ASP A 206 -9.48 2.26 -0.24
C ASP A 206 -9.81 1.82 1.19
N GLY A 207 -8.87 1.84 2.14
CA GLY A 207 -9.05 1.40 3.53
C GLY A 207 -8.53 0.00 3.83
N THR A 208 -7.86 -0.65 2.87
CA THR A 208 -7.35 -2.02 3.00
C THR A 208 -6.33 -2.21 4.11
N VAL A 209 -5.66 -1.14 4.53
CA VAL A 209 -4.61 -1.17 5.56
C VAL A 209 -5.08 -0.55 6.86
N ASP A 210 -4.84 -1.25 7.96
CA ASP A 210 -5.10 -0.73 9.30
C ASP A 210 -4.00 0.25 9.73
N PHE A 211 -4.39 1.51 9.94
CA PHE A 211 -3.50 2.57 10.42
C PHE A 211 -3.59 2.78 11.94
N ASP A 212 -4.40 2.00 12.68
CA ASP A 212 -4.37 2.00 14.16
C ASP A 212 -3.19 1.15 14.68
N GLN A 213 -1.98 1.49 14.25
CA GLN A 213 -0.75 0.77 14.58
C GLN A 213 -0.08 1.33 15.85
N PRO A 214 0.61 0.47 16.63
CA PRO A 214 1.49 0.93 17.71
C PRO A 214 2.73 1.66 17.15
N MET A 215 3.51 2.31 18.02
CA MET A 215 4.72 3.05 17.64
C MET A 215 5.68 2.19 16.83
N GLU A 216 5.90 0.94 17.25
CA GLU A 216 6.78 0.01 16.53
C GLU A 216 6.31 -0.25 15.10
N GLY A 217 4.99 -0.32 14.88
CA GLY A 217 4.41 -0.41 13.54
C GLY A 217 4.76 0.83 12.71
N TYR A 218 4.56 2.04 13.26
CA TYR A 218 4.85 3.30 12.57
C TYR A 218 6.34 3.58 12.36
N ARG A 219 7.24 3.00 13.16
CA ARG A 219 8.69 3.09 12.93
C ARG A 219 9.09 2.41 11.63
N HIS A 220 8.40 1.33 11.28
CA HIS A 220 8.67 0.49 10.13
C HIS A 220 7.62 0.66 9.03
N HIS A 221 7.88 0.06 7.88
CA HIS A 221 6.93 0.05 6.77
C HIS A 221 5.79 -0.92 7.09
N PHE A 222 4.55 -0.50 6.80
CA PHE A 222 3.39 -1.39 6.76
C PHE A 222 2.46 -1.03 5.59
N GLY A 223 1.63 -1.98 5.20
CA GLY A 223 0.79 -1.87 4.00
C GLY A 223 1.52 -2.29 2.72
N TYR A 224 1.01 -1.85 1.58
CA TYR A 224 1.48 -2.24 0.27
C TYR A 224 1.87 -1.03 -0.58
N LEU A 225 3.10 -0.98 -1.10
CA LEU A 225 3.63 0.21 -1.78
C LEU A 225 2.84 0.66 -3.03
N ARG A 226 2.06 -0.22 -3.68
CA ARG A 226 1.11 0.18 -4.76
C ARG A 226 -0.35 0.30 -4.30
N GLY A 227 -0.63 -0.05 -3.06
CA GLY A 227 -1.92 0.11 -2.39
C GLY A 227 -1.83 1.21 -1.33
N GLU A 228 -2.58 1.06 -0.24
CA GLU A 228 -2.35 1.87 0.95
C GLU A 228 -1.09 1.45 1.69
N PHE A 229 -0.34 2.41 2.22
CA PHE A 229 0.82 2.10 3.04
C PHE A 229 1.30 3.29 3.86
N TRP A 230 2.11 2.97 4.85
CA TRP A 230 3.02 3.87 5.54
C TRP A 230 4.46 3.41 5.30
N TYR A 231 5.35 4.34 4.96
CA TYR A 231 6.73 4.00 4.60
C TYR A 231 7.66 3.80 5.80
N GLY A 232 7.26 4.25 6.99
CA GLY A 232 8.03 4.09 8.22
C GLY A 232 8.86 5.32 8.59
N LEU A 233 8.79 5.73 9.86
CA LEU A 233 9.53 6.87 10.39
C LEU A 233 11.05 6.69 10.28
N VAL A 234 11.56 5.46 10.43
CA VAL A 234 13.00 5.16 10.30
C VAL A 234 13.48 5.42 8.87
N ASN A 235 12.70 5.02 7.87
CA ASN A 235 13.03 5.24 6.47
C ASN A 235 12.95 6.72 6.11
N LEU A 236 11.87 7.40 6.53
CA LEU A 236 11.71 8.84 6.34
C LEU A 236 12.84 9.65 6.96
N LYS A 237 13.26 9.29 8.17
CA LYS A 237 14.40 9.92 8.83
C LYS A 237 15.69 9.68 8.06
N THR A 238 15.96 8.45 7.64
CA THR A 238 17.19 8.08 6.92
C THR A 238 17.28 8.79 5.58
N LEU A 239 16.25 8.67 4.74
CA LEU A 239 16.20 9.26 3.41
C LEU A 239 16.10 10.79 3.44
N GLY A 240 15.40 11.33 4.43
CA GLY A 240 15.23 12.78 4.61
C GLY A 240 16.46 13.49 5.22
N SER A 241 17.53 12.77 5.57
CA SER A 241 18.70 13.37 6.25
C SER A 241 19.82 13.80 5.30
N SER A 242 19.88 13.29 4.07
CA SER A 242 20.98 13.62 3.13
C SER A 242 20.88 15.04 2.56
N LYS A 243 19.66 15.53 2.33
CA LYS A 243 19.37 16.83 1.71
C LYS A 243 18.13 17.45 2.33
N ALA A 244 17.95 18.75 2.14
CA ALA A 244 16.65 19.38 2.39
C ALA A 244 15.62 18.78 1.41
N ASN A 245 14.41 18.53 1.90
CA ASN A 245 13.33 17.99 1.10
C ASN A 245 12.15 18.96 1.11
N GLU A 246 11.41 19.00 0.01
CA GLU A 246 10.04 19.51 0.00
C GLU A 246 9.06 18.37 0.27
N LEU A 247 7.90 18.73 0.82
CA LEU A 247 6.75 17.85 0.99
C LEU A 247 5.63 18.31 0.07
N ARG A 248 4.95 17.36 -0.54
CA ARG A 248 3.66 17.55 -1.21
C ARG A 248 2.63 16.60 -0.62
N VAL A 249 1.43 17.13 -0.42
CA VAL A 249 0.24 16.38 -0.03
C VAL A 249 -0.80 16.55 -1.13
N ASP A 250 -1.24 15.45 -1.71
CA ASP A 250 -2.33 15.41 -2.69
C ASP A 250 -3.59 14.83 -2.04
N LEU A 251 -4.75 15.45 -2.29
CA LEU A 251 -6.02 15.14 -1.65
C LEU A 251 -7.13 15.01 -2.71
N GLU A 252 -8.03 14.05 -2.52
CA GLU A 252 -9.22 13.85 -3.38
C GLU A 252 -10.48 13.65 -2.52
N ASP A 253 -11.58 14.27 -2.94
CA ASP A 253 -12.88 14.10 -2.33
C ASP A 253 -13.73 13.03 -3.03
N TRP A 254 -14.91 12.72 -2.51
CA TRP A 254 -15.79 11.69 -3.07
C TRP A 254 -16.44 12.10 -4.39
N GLU A 255 -16.45 13.40 -4.69
CA GLU A 255 -16.94 13.98 -5.93
C GLU A 255 -15.85 14.05 -7.02
N GLY A 256 -14.62 13.63 -6.72
CA GLY A 256 -13.47 13.64 -7.64
C GLY A 256 -12.75 14.99 -7.75
N ASN A 257 -13.09 15.97 -6.90
CA ASN A 257 -12.32 17.22 -6.84
C ASN A 257 -11.00 16.96 -6.11
N THR A 258 -9.95 17.63 -6.56
CA THR A 258 -8.60 17.50 -6.00
C THR A 258 -8.08 18.81 -5.42
N ALA A 259 -7.30 18.73 -4.36
CA ALA A 259 -6.53 19.84 -3.82
C ALA A 259 -5.14 19.37 -3.40
N TYR A 260 -4.19 20.29 -3.28
CA TYR A 260 -2.85 19.96 -2.82
C TYR A 260 -2.28 20.99 -1.84
N ALA A 261 -1.33 20.55 -1.03
CA ALA A 261 -0.51 21.40 -0.16
C ALA A 261 0.98 21.06 -0.37
N LYS A 262 1.82 22.08 -0.49
CA LYS A 262 3.27 21.95 -0.58
C LYS A 262 3.94 22.69 0.58
N TYR A 263 5.07 22.15 1.03
CA TYR A 263 5.93 22.77 2.04
C TYR A 263 7.36 22.75 1.51
N ALA A 264 7.95 23.94 1.34
CA ALA A 264 9.29 24.12 0.80
C ALA A 264 10.38 23.48 1.68
N GLN A 265 10.11 23.28 2.98
CA GLN A 265 10.97 22.51 3.87
C GLN A 265 10.18 21.44 4.58
N PHE A 266 10.71 20.22 4.56
CA PHE A 266 10.20 19.06 5.24
C PHE A 266 11.35 18.25 5.82
N LYS A 267 11.22 17.89 7.10
CA LYS A 267 12.15 16.99 7.77
C LYS A 267 11.46 16.28 8.93
N ILE A 268 11.77 15.00 9.09
CA ILE A 268 11.47 14.23 10.29
C ILE A 268 12.72 14.19 11.17
N GLN A 269 12.58 14.53 12.45
CA GLN A 269 13.68 14.45 13.41
C GLN A 269 13.96 13.00 13.85
N GLY A 270 15.06 12.79 14.57
CA GLY A 270 15.45 11.46 15.04
C GLY A 270 14.59 10.96 16.21
N PRO A 271 14.81 9.70 16.65
CA PRO A 271 14.13 9.12 17.80
C PRO A 271 14.34 9.92 19.09
N ASP A 272 15.52 10.57 19.26
CA ASP A 272 15.80 11.44 20.43
C ASP A 272 14.87 12.66 20.53
N ASN A 273 14.16 12.98 19.45
CA ASN A 273 13.16 14.05 19.40
C ASN A 273 11.79 13.48 19.02
N ASN A 274 11.52 12.21 19.35
CA ASN A 274 10.26 11.51 19.10
C ASN A 274 9.73 11.68 17.66
N TYR A 275 10.64 11.65 16.68
CA TYR A 275 10.32 11.82 15.26
C TYR A 275 9.53 13.09 14.94
N SER A 276 9.82 14.20 15.63
CA SER A 276 9.10 15.46 15.43
C SER A 276 9.14 15.96 13.98
N LEU A 277 8.02 16.50 13.53
CA LEU A 277 7.83 17.03 12.18
C LEU A 277 8.35 18.48 12.09
N ILE A 278 9.14 18.78 11.07
CA ILE A 278 9.58 20.15 10.75
C ILE A 278 9.05 20.53 9.38
N LEU A 279 8.30 21.63 9.32
CA LEU A 279 7.70 22.19 8.11
C LEU A 279 7.91 23.70 8.02
N SER A 280 8.07 24.21 6.80
CA SER A 280 7.96 25.64 6.50
C SER A 280 7.68 25.89 5.02
N GLY A 281 7.28 27.13 4.68
CA GLY A 281 7.07 27.56 3.31
C GLY A 281 5.85 26.91 2.64
N TYR A 282 4.69 27.00 3.30
CA TYR A 282 3.42 26.51 2.76
C TYR A 282 3.07 27.19 1.43
N SER A 283 2.53 26.42 0.50
CA SER A 283 1.81 26.88 -0.69
C SER A 283 0.80 25.81 -1.13
N GLY A 284 -0.13 26.15 -2.01
CA GLY A 284 -1.09 25.18 -2.58
C GLY A 284 -2.54 25.65 -2.49
N THR A 285 -3.46 24.76 -2.80
CA THR A 285 -4.89 25.04 -2.94
C THR A 285 -5.75 24.45 -1.82
N ALA A 286 -5.18 23.57 -0.98
CA ALA A 286 -5.92 22.87 0.06
C ALA A 286 -6.12 23.66 1.38
N GLY A 287 -5.54 24.86 1.51
CA GLY A 287 -5.34 25.49 2.83
C GLY A 287 -4.25 24.78 3.67
N ASP A 288 -3.82 25.39 4.78
CA ASP A 288 -2.64 24.96 5.54
C ASP A 288 -2.99 24.26 6.86
N SER A 289 -3.54 23.04 6.76
CA SER A 289 -3.92 22.27 7.93
C SER A 289 -2.77 21.51 8.58
N LEU A 290 -1.68 21.24 7.86
CA LEU A 290 -0.54 20.47 8.39
C LEU A 290 0.43 21.33 9.21
N SER A 291 0.47 22.66 9.02
CA SER A 291 1.28 23.53 9.88
C SER A 291 0.89 23.45 11.37
N ALA A 292 -0.33 23.02 11.70
CA ALA A 292 -0.73 22.73 13.08
C ALA A 292 0.08 21.59 13.72
N SER A 293 0.62 20.68 12.91
CA SER A 293 1.48 19.56 13.31
C SER A 293 2.98 19.92 13.31
N ASN A 294 3.34 21.14 12.90
CA ASN A 294 4.74 21.56 12.87
C ASN A 294 5.32 21.59 14.28
N ARG A 295 6.51 21.01 14.44
CA ARG A 295 7.28 20.80 15.68
C ARG A 295 6.61 19.89 16.71
N MET A 296 5.52 19.22 16.36
CA MET A 296 4.92 18.22 17.24
C MET A 296 5.65 16.89 17.10
N ALA A 297 5.75 16.15 18.21
CA ALA A 297 6.27 14.79 18.24
C ALA A 297 5.26 13.80 17.65
N PHE A 298 5.74 12.65 17.18
CA PHE A 298 4.85 11.60 16.69
C PHE A 298 4.26 10.84 17.87
N THR A 299 2.95 10.57 17.82
CA THR A 299 2.18 9.98 18.90
C THR A 299 1.34 8.83 18.36
N THR A 300 1.30 7.73 19.10
CA THR A 300 0.50 6.53 18.82
C THR A 300 -0.27 6.11 20.08
N LYS A 301 -1.15 5.11 19.95
CA LYS A 301 -1.96 4.61 21.07
C LYS A 301 -1.16 4.13 22.28
N ASP A 302 0.09 3.74 22.08
CA ASP A 302 1.03 3.20 23.07
C ASP A 302 2.21 4.15 23.36
N SER A 303 2.25 5.34 22.74
CA SER A 303 3.28 6.35 22.97
C SER A 303 2.67 7.75 22.88
N ASP A 304 2.30 8.29 24.05
CA ASP A 304 1.72 9.62 24.16
C ASP A 304 2.82 10.68 24.20
N ASN A 305 2.90 11.47 23.13
CA ASN A 305 3.85 12.57 22.98
C ASN A 305 3.15 13.84 22.47
N ASP A 306 1.81 13.86 22.56
CA ASP A 306 1.04 14.94 21.98
C ASP A 306 0.96 16.15 22.92
N GLY A 307 0.38 17.24 22.44
CA GLY A 307 0.25 18.48 23.21
C GLY A 307 -1.04 18.56 24.03
N ASN A 308 -1.84 17.50 24.12
CA ASN A 308 -3.07 17.47 24.88
C ASN A 308 -2.77 16.98 26.32
N PRO A 309 -2.96 17.83 27.35
CA PRO A 309 -2.63 17.45 28.72
C PRO A 309 -3.61 16.44 29.34
N ASP A 310 -4.82 16.32 28.79
CA ASP A 310 -5.93 15.63 29.43
C ASP A 310 -6.21 14.25 28.82
N ALA A 311 -5.75 13.99 27.59
CA ALA A 311 -6.02 12.72 26.91
C ALA A 311 -5.09 12.49 25.70
N ASN A 312 -4.76 11.21 25.45
CA ASN A 312 -4.01 10.80 24.27
C ASN A 312 -4.87 10.90 22.99
N CYS A 313 -4.51 11.81 22.09
CA CYS A 313 -5.21 12.03 20.82
C CYS A 313 -5.21 10.78 19.93
N ALA A 314 -4.11 10.04 19.90
CA ALA A 314 -3.99 8.83 19.08
C ALA A 314 -5.02 7.77 19.48
N THR A 315 -5.29 7.60 20.77
CA THR A 315 -6.32 6.65 21.26
C THR A 315 -7.74 7.06 20.87
N GLN A 316 -8.05 8.37 20.89
CA GLN A 316 -9.35 8.90 20.49
C GLN A 316 -9.59 8.77 18.98
N THR A 317 -8.54 8.97 18.18
CA THR A 317 -8.64 8.95 16.71
C THR A 317 -8.36 7.58 16.10
N LYS A 318 -7.78 6.65 16.86
CA LYS A 318 -7.25 5.35 16.38
C LYS A 318 -6.28 5.53 15.21
N ALA A 319 -5.27 6.37 15.41
CA ALA A 319 -4.31 6.74 14.38
C ALA A 319 -2.99 7.20 14.99
N GLY A 320 -1.88 7.03 14.27
CA GLY A 320 -0.59 7.63 14.60
C GLY A 320 -0.38 8.93 13.84
N TRP A 321 0.00 10.01 14.51
CA TRP A 321 0.21 11.31 13.87
C TRP A 321 1.08 12.26 14.72
N TRP A 322 1.46 13.38 14.13
CA TRP A 322 2.04 14.52 14.83
C TRP A 322 0.91 15.38 15.45
N PHE A 323 0.34 14.90 16.54
CA PHE A 323 -0.78 15.54 17.22
C PHE A 323 -0.33 16.75 18.04
N LYS A 324 -1.16 17.81 18.02
CA LYS A 324 -1.06 18.95 18.92
C LYS A 324 -2.13 18.87 20.00
N ASN A 325 -3.35 19.32 19.70
CA ASN A 325 -4.50 19.16 20.59
C ASN A 325 -5.83 19.30 19.80
N CYS A 326 -6.28 18.32 19.03
CA CYS A 326 -5.53 17.14 18.59
C CYS A 326 -4.91 17.36 17.21
N PHE A 327 -5.66 17.82 16.21
CA PHE A 327 -5.15 17.99 14.84
C PHE A 327 -5.98 18.98 14.03
N ALA A 328 -5.40 19.48 12.94
CA ALA A 328 -6.13 20.13 11.84
C ALA A 328 -6.06 19.31 10.53
N ALA A 329 -5.01 18.50 10.36
CA ALA A 329 -4.93 17.45 9.35
C ALA A 329 -4.73 16.09 10.05
N LEU A 330 -5.41 15.05 9.57
CA LEU A 330 -5.23 13.66 10.03
C LEU A 330 -5.40 12.72 8.84
N LEU A 331 -4.30 12.32 8.21
CA LEU A 331 -4.35 11.48 7.00
C LEU A 331 -4.24 9.98 7.30
N THR A 332 -3.81 9.62 8.52
CA THR A 332 -3.72 8.25 9.02
C THR A 332 -4.98 7.80 9.76
N GLY A 333 -6.03 8.62 9.78
CA GLY A 333 -7.30 8.29 10.41
C GLY A 333 -7.99 7.07 9.80
N ARG A 334 -9.01 6.57 10.49
CA ARG A 334 -9.84 5.46 10.00
C ARG A 334 -10.41 5.78 8.61
N TYR A 335 -10.25 4.85 7.67
CA TYR A 335 -10.90 4.92 6.36
C TYR A 335 -12.36 4.50 6.44
N SER A 336 -13.20 5.08 5.59
CA SER A 336 -14.58 4.66 5.36
C SER A 336 -14.95 4.94 3.91
N ASN A 337 -15.82 4.11 3.33
CA ASN A 337 -16.29 4.26 1.94
C ASN A 337 -17.30 5.42 1.77
N THR A 338 -17.35 6.35 2.72
CA THR A 338 -18.24 7.51 2.73
C THR A 338 -17.52 8.69 3.37
N SER A 339 -17.94 9.91 3.02
CA SER A 339 -17.41 11.13 3.63
C SER A 339 -17.74 11.29 5.12
N GLN A 340 -18.70 10.54 5.66
CA GLN A 340 -19.21 10.73 7.04
C GLN A 340 -18.67 9.67 8.02
N GLY A 341 -18.30 8.49 7.53
CA GLY A 341 -17.89 7.36 8.38
C GLY A 341 -16.40 7.29 8.71
N GLY A 342 -15.56 8.10 8.07
CA GLY A 342 -14.11 8.08 8.19
C GLY A 342 -13.51 9.26 8.97
N LYS A 343 -12.19 9.29 9.08
CA LYS A 343 -11.41 10.34 9.76
C LYS A 343 -10.15 10.75 9.00
N ILE A 344 -10.16 10.65 7.66
CA ILE A 344 -9.10 11.22 6.82
C ILE A 344 -9.44 12.69 6.57
N VAL A 345 -8.86 13.59 7.36
CA VAL A 345 -9.32 14.99 7.47
C VAL A 345 -8.25 15.97 6.99
N TRP A 346 -8.69 16.97 6.23
CA TRP A 346 -7.97 18.21 5.97
C TRP A 346 -8.90 19.40 6.23
N LYS A 347 -8.76 20.01 7.41
CA LYS A 347 -9.72 20.98 7.96
C LYS A 347 -9.97 22.16 7.00
N ASP A 348 -8.93 22.77 6.46
CA ASP A 348 -9.08 24.01 5.70
C ASP A 348 -9.69 23.80 4.31
N TRP A 349 -9.78 22.56 3.84
CA TRP A 349 -10.42 22.23 2.56
C TRP A 349 -11.86 21.77 2.71
N LYS A 350 -12.12 20.75 3.55
CA LYS A 350 -13.45 20.13 3.69
C LYS A 350 -14.02 20.18 5.11
N GLY A 351 -13.28 20.72 6.07
CA GLY A 351 -13.67 20.76 7.48
C GLY A 351 -13.53 19.41 8.20
N PHE A 352 -13.84 19.40 9.49
CA PHE A 352 -13.71 18.20 10.34
C PHE A 352 -14.82 17.16 10.13
N GLY A 353 -15.93 17.54 9.49
CA GLY A 353 -17.09 16.68 9.25
C GLY A 353 -16.99 15.84 7.98
N TYR A 354 -15.87 15.92 7.25
CA TYR A 354 -15.68 15.27 5.96
C TYR A 354 -14.42 14.41 5.98
N SER A 355 -14.56 13.14 5.60
CA SER A 355 -13.46 12.21 5.35
C SER A 355 -13.16 12.14 3.86
N LEU A 356 -11.90 12.39 3.52
CA LEU A 356 -11.40 12.33 2.14
C LEU A 356 -11.47 10.91 1.57
N LYS A 357 -11.61 10.82 0.25
CA LYS A 357 -11.65 9.57 -0.50
C LYS A 357 -10.25 9.00 -0.71
N SER A 358 -9.29 9.85 -1.07
CA SER A 358 -7.89 9.47 -1.23
C SER A 358 -6.97 10.59 -0.77
N CYS A 359 -5.76 10.21 -0.35
CA CYS A 359 -4.68 11.15 -0.09
C CYS A 359 -3.31 10.50 -0.23
N GLU A 360 -2.32 11.29 -0.63
CA GLU A 360 -0.91 10.91 -0.64
C GLU A 360 -0.06 11.96 0.07
N MET A 361 0.97 11.52 0.81
CA MET A 361 2.09 12.38 1.19
C MET A 361 3.35 11.89 0.50
N LYS A 362 4.09 12.80 -0.10
CA LYS A 362 5.28 12.50 -0.89
C LYS A 362 6.37 13.55 -0.69
N MET A 363 7.63 13.13 -0.67
CA MET A 363 8.78 14.00 -0.46
C MET A 363 9.73 13.97 -1.64
N ARG A 364 10.40 15.09 -1.92
CA ARG A 364 11.39 15.21 -2.98
C ARG A 364 12.59 16.02 -2.47
N PRO A 365 13.84 15.56 -2.68
CA PRO A 365 15.02 16.35 -2.36
C PRO A 365 15.05 17.63 -3.19
N LEU A 366 15.45 18.74 -2.57
CA LEU A 366 15.70 19.99 -3.30
C LEU A 366 16.97 19.86 -4.14
N GLU A 367 16.90 20.30 -5.40
CA GLU A 367 18.09 20.48 -6.23
C GLU A 367 18.99 21.60 -5.65
N LYS A 368 20.31 21.45 -5.81
CA LYS A 368 21.28 22.43 -5.31
C LYS A 368 21.38 23.65 -6.19
#